data_AF-A0A1Q7IHV6-F1
#
_entry.id   AF-A0A1Q7IHV6-F1
#
_cell.length_a   1.000
_cell.length_b   1.000
_cell.length_c   1.000
_cell.angle_alpha   90.00
_cell.angle_beta   90.00
_cell.angle_gamma   90.00
#
_symmetry.space_group_name_H-M   'P 1'
#
loop_
_entity.id
_entity.type
_entity.pdbx_description
1 polymer ?
#
loop_
_entity_poly.entity_id
_entity_poly.type
_entity_poly.pdbx_seq_one_letter_code
_entity_poly.pdbx_strand_id
1 'polypeptide(L)'
;MLANQRSGLRKLTLTASLAAIYTVFRAIPISSLIGISGSITAAGMIAPIIGILLEPAYGIVAVFTGTIVASLFPWNPLRFYGLDFLPGALNVTLVSLAVRGRRTEATLMFLVMIGLFFINPYTSIFVGTALLSPPIPYLWMHLAALIVLVSPLSKNLTLRIGSHRYATLVRPVAVLAFTGTMIEHLTGGLLFATVLGKGALKFWPVIFVAYPIERTILVVGATLICATLLSLLRPSVVEESLEVARAVATRGVRSSAGPDEP
;
A
#
# COMPACT_ATOMS: atom_id res chain seq x y z
N MET A 1 31.88 3.56 -13.53
CA MET A 1 31.94 2.50 -12.49
C MET A 1 31.66 3.05 -11.08
N LEU A 2 32.37 4.08 -10.61
CA LEU A 2 32.18 4.67 -9.27
C LEU A 2 30.79 5.29 -9.02
N ALA A 3 30.20 5.98 -10.00
CA ALA A 3 28.86 6.57 -9.87
C ALA A 3 27.76 5.51 -9.68
N ASN A 4 27.89 4.36 -10.37
CA ASN A 4 26.93 3.25 -10.29
C ASN A 4 27.04 2.46 -8.97
N GLN A 5 28.25 2.39 -8.40
CA GLN A 5 28.48 1.83 -7.05
C GLN A 5 27.87 2.72 -5.96
N ARG A 6 28.00 4.05 -6.11
CA ARG A 6 27.45 5.03 -5.17
C ARG A 6 25.93 5.05 -5.14
N SER A 7 25.27 4.91 -6.30
CA SER A 7 23.81 4.81 -6.39
C SER A 7 23.29 3.49 -5.80
N GLY A 8 23.98 2.36 -6.06
CA GLY A 8 23.66 1.06 -5.50
C GLY A 8 23.73 1.02 -3.96
N LEU A 9 24.84 1.50 -3.39
CA LEU A 9 25.02 1.57 -1.94
C LEU A 9 23.94 2.42 -1.27
N ARG A 10 23.59 3.56 -1.86
CA ARG A 10 22.53 4.43 -1.34
C ARG A 10 21.16 3.77 -1.38
N LYS A 11 20.79 3.10 -2.48
CA LYS A 11 19.53 2.35 -2.56
C LYS A 11 19.46 1.27 -1.49
N LEU A 12 20.57 0.57 -1.25
CA LEU A 12 20.68 -0.43 -0.18
C LEU A 12 20.52 0.19 1.21
N THR A 13 21.22 1.29 1.50
CA THR A 13 21.11 2.00 2.79
C THR A 13 19.68 2.48 3.02
N LEU A 14 19.04 3.11 2.03
CA LEU A 14 17.65 3.56 2.15
C LEU A 14 16.69 2.38 2.37
N THR A 15 16.89 1.28 1.66
CA THR A 15 16.12 0.04 1.84
C THR A 15 16.26 -0.49 3.26
N ALA A 16 17.49 -0.55 3.80
CA ALA A 16 17.76 -1.01 5.16
C ALA A 16 17.15 -0.07 6.22
N SER A 17 17.27 1.25 6.04
CA SER A 17 16.65 2.23 6.95
C SER A 17 15.12 2.12 6.96
N LEU A 18 14.50 2.00 5.79
CA LEU A 18 13.05 1.84 5.69
C LEU A 18 12.58 0.47 6.20
N ALA A 19 13.38 -0.59 6.05
CA ALA A 19 13.11 -1.89 6.65
C ALA A 19 13.11 -1.79 8.19
N ALA A 20 14.08 -1.08 8.77
CA ALA A 20 14.15 -0.87 10.22
C ALA A 20 12.94 -0.07 10.74
N ILE A 21 12.51 0.98 10.02
CA ILE A 21 11.30 1.72 10.39
C ILE A 21 10.07 0.82 10.26
N TYR A 22 9.97 0.03 9.19
CA TYR A 22 8.88 -0.94 9.02
C TYR A 22 8.85 -1.95 10.16
N THR A 23 9.99 -2.46 10.63
CA THR A 23 10.11 -3.34 11.81
C THR A 23 9.45 -2.71 13.03
N VAL A 24 9.79 -1.45 13.34
CA VAL A 24 9.25 -0.75 14.52
C VAL A 24 7.75 -0.60 14.41
N PHE A 25 7.24 -0.11 13.27
CA PHE A 25 5.81 0.05 13.06
C PHE A 25 5.05 -1.28 13.01
N ARG A 26 5.70 -2.34 12.53
CA ARG A 26 5.15 -3.70 12.54
C ARG A 26 5.01 -4.24 13.97
N ALA A 27 5.87 -3.83 14.90
CA ALA A 27 5.80 -4.25 16.30
C ALA A 27 4.70 -3.54 17.12
N ILE A 28 4.11 -2.45 16.60
CA ILE A 28 3.07 -1.67 17.28
C ILE A 28 1.69 -2.20 16.87
N PRO A 29 0.94 -2.87 17.77
CA PRO A 29 -0.42 -3.32 17.50
C PRO A 29 -1.40 -2.14 17.49
N ILE A 30 -2.39 -2.20 16.59
CA ILE A 30 -3.50 -1.23 16.49
C ILE A 30 -4.83 -1.88 16.88
N SER A 31 -5.09 -3.08 16.38
CA SER A 31 -6.29 -3.86 16.71
C SER A 31 -5.97 -5.35 16.65
N SER A 32 -6.81 -6.17 17.26
CA SER A 32 -6.69 -7.64 17.19
C SER A 32 -7.19 -8.16 15.85
N LEU A 33 -6.54 -9.20 15.33
CA LEU A 33 -7.06 -9.93 14.18
C LEU A 33 -8.33 -10.69 14.57
N ILE A 34 -9.31 -10.67 13.68
CA ILE A 34 -10.56 -11.41 13.88
C ILE A 34 -10.36 -12.84 13.38
N GLY A 35 -10.66 -13.82 14.24
CA GLY A 35 -10.67 -15.25 13.90
C GLY A 35 -9.32 -15.96 13.97
N ILE A 36 -8.20 -15.23 14.13
CA ILE A 36 -6.87 -15.78 14.39
C ILE A 36 -6.13 -14.97 15.45
N SER A 37 -5.14 -15.59 16.08
CA SER A 37 -4.24 -14.88 17.00
C SER A 37 -3.37 -13.87 16.24
N GLY A 38 -3.20 -12.69 16.83
CA GLY A 38 -2.35 -11.63 16.32
C GLY A 38 -3.06 -10.28 16.21
N SER A 39 -2.40 -9.34 15.54
CA SER A 39 -2.84 -7.95 15.48
C SER A 39 -2.66 -7.37 14.07
N ILE A 40 -3.56 -6.46 13.72
CA ILE A 40 -3.29 -5.41 12.73
C ILE A 40 -2.29 -4.46 13.38
N THR A 41 -1.27 -4.05 12.62
CA THR A 41 -0.17 -3.27 13.17
C THR A 41 0.00 -1.95 12.43
N ALA A 42 0.76 -1.02 13.01
CA ALA A 42 1.01 0.28 12.42
C ALA A 42 1.86 0.24 11.13
N ALA A 43 2.37 -0.92 10.73
CA ALA A 43 3.12 -1.11 9.49
C ALA A 43 2.39 -0.56 8.24
N GLY A 44 1.07 -0.70 8.16
CA GLY A 44 0.28 -0.15 7.06
C GLY A 44 0.35 1.38 6.95
N MET A 45 0.70 2.08 8.04
CA MET A 45 0.88 3.54 8.04
C MET A 45 2.19 3.99 7.39
N ILE A 46 3.23 3.14 7.39
CA ILE A 46 4.52 3.47 6.80
C ILE A 46 4.72 2.85 5.41
N ALA A 47 3.92 1.85 5.03
CA ALA A 47 4.02 1.22 3.72
C ALA A 47 3.96 2.22 2.54
N PRO A 48 3.09 3.25 2.52
CA PRO A 48 3.06 4.18 1.41
C PRO A 48 4.37 4.97 1.23
N ILE A 49 5.04 5.40 2.30
CA ILE A 49 6.33 6.11 2.15
C ILE A 49 7.40 5.17 1.58
N ILE A 50 7.38 3.89 1.93
CA ILE A 50 8.29 2.89 1.38
C ILE A 50 8.06 2.74 -0.13
N GLY A 51 6.80 2.60 -0.55
CA GLY A 51 6.47 2.51 -1.98
C GLY A 51 6.80 3.79 -2.76
N ILE A 52 6.65 4.96 -2.14
CA ILE A 52 7.01 6.24 -2.77
C ILE A 52 8.53 6.29 -3.00
N LEU A 53 9.33 6.02 -1.96
CA LEU A 53 10.78 6.22 -2.00
C LEU A 53 11.54 5.08 -2.68
N LEU A 54 11.00 3.86 -2.69
CA LEU A 54 11.65 2.68 -3.26
C LEU A 54 10.92 2.15 -4.50
N GLU A 55 11.69 1.64 -5.45
CA GLU A 55 11.16 0.83 -6.54
C GLU A 55 10.60 -0.50 -5.98
N PRO A 56 9.70 -1.20 -6.70
CA PRO A 56 8.96 -2.33 -6.15
C PRO A 56 9.84 -3.41 -5.51
N ALA A 57 10.92 -3.82 -6.17
CA ALA A 57 11.82 -4.85 -5.65
C ALA A 57 12.44 -4.47 -4.29
N TYR A 58 12.94 -3.24 -4.16
CA TYR A 58 13.51 -2.75 -2.90
C TYR A 58 12.45 -2.56 -1.82
N GLY A 59 11.25 -2.09 -2.19
CA GLY A 59 10.12 -1.99 -1.27
C GLY A 59 9.70 -3.35 -0.70
N ILE A 60 9.60 -4.37 -1.55
CA ILE A 60 9.28 -5.75 -1.14
C ILE A 60 10.37 -6.27 -0.18
N VAL A 61 11.65 -6.07 -0.51
CA VAL A 61 12.75 -6.48 0.37
C VAL A 61 12.69 -5.78 1.74
N ALA A 62 12.38 -4.48 1.76
CA ALA A 62 12.23 -3.73 3.01
C ALA A 62 11.09 -4.27 3.88
N VAL A 63 9.92 -4.52 3.29
CA VAL A 63 8.76 -5.08 3.99
C VAL A 63 9.02 -6.50 4.46
N PHE A 64 9.60 -7.35 3.61
CA PHE A 64 9.95 -8.73 3.96
C PHE A 64 10.92 -8.75 5.15
N THR A 65 12.04 -8.03 5.03
CA THR A 65 13.06 -7.95 6.08
C THR A 65 12.45 -7.40 7.37
N GLY A 66 11.68 -6.31 7.29
CA GLY A 66 11.06 -5.73 8.47
C GLY A 66 10.03 -6.65 9.12
N THR A 67 9.31 -7.47 8.33
CA THR A 67 8.39 -8.47 8.85
C THR A 67 9.13 -9.60 9.58
N ILE A 68 10.21 -10.12 8.99
CA ILE A 68 11.03 -11.18 9.61
C ILE A 68 11.67 -10.67 10.91
N VAL A 69 12.28 -9.48 10.90
CA VAL A 69 12.92 -8.92 12.09
C VAL A 69 11.87 -8.62 13.16
N ALA A 70 10.71 -8.06 12.79
CA ALA A 70 9.64 -7.80 13.74
C ALA A 70 9.02 -9.07 14.33
N SER A 71 9.22 -10.23 13.69
CA SER A 71 8.76 -11.51 14.23
C SER A 71 9.60 -12.03 15.41
N LEU A 72 10.77 -11.44 15.62
CA LEU A 72 11.61 -11.71 16.79
C LEU A 72 11.02 -11.10 18.08
N PHE A 73 10.07 -10.16 17.97
CA PHE A 73 9.31 -9.70 19.13
C PHE A 73 8.29 -10.76 19.56
N PRO A 74 8.28 -11.22 20.83
CA PRO A 74 7.42 -12.32 21.28
C PRO A 74 5.92 -12.14 21.00
N TRP A 75 5.44 -10.90 20.98
CA TRP A 75 4.03 -10.55 20.76
C TRP A 75 3.64 -10.38 19.28
N ASN A 76 4.58 -10.54 18.35
CA ASN A 76 4.33 -10.34 16.92
C ASN A 76 4.83 -11.51 16.06
N PRO A 77 4.42 -12.76 16.34
CA PRO A 77 4.85 -13.90 15.55
C PRO A 77 4.40 -13.80 14.09
N LEU A 78 5.12 -14.51 13.20
CA LEU A 78 4.73 -14.68 11.81
C LEU A 78 3.36 -15.34 11.70
N ARG A 79 2.61 -14.97 10.67
CA ARG A 79 1.23 -15.44 10.43
C ARG A 79 1.12 -16.02 9.02
N PHE A 80 0.02 -16.72 8.76
CA PHE A 80 -0.27 -17.29 7.44
C PHE A 80 0.88 -18.15 6.89
N TYR A 81 1.46 -19.01 7.72
CA TYR A 81 2.63 -19.84 7.38
C TYR A 81 3.87 -19.02 6.92
N GLY A 82 4.05 -17.81 7.45
CA GLY A 82 5.16 -16.92 7.11
C GLY A 82 4.91 -16.01 5.90
N LEU A 83 3.70 -16.02 5.34
CA LEU A 83 3.33 -15.20 4.18
C LEU A 83 2.72 -13.84 4.58
N ASP A 84 2.75 -13.47 5.85
CA ASP A 84 2.15 -12.24 6.37
C ASP A 84 2.88 -10.94 5.97
N PHE A 85 4.00 -11.05 5.27
CA PHE A 85 4.64 -9.91 4.59
C PHE A 85 3.95 -9.54 3.27
N LEU A 86 3.23 -10.47 2.62
CA LEU A 86 2.63 -10.27 1.29
C LEU A 86 1.65 -9.08 1.22
N PRO A 87 0.76 -8.86 2.22
CA PRO A 87 -0.10 -7.68 2.23
C PRO A 87 0.70 -6.37 2.11
N GLY A 88 1.75 -6.21 2.93
CA GLY A 88 2.61 -5.03 2.89
C GLY A 88 3.42 -4.97 1.59
N ALA A 89 3.88 -6.11 1.07
CA ALA A 89 4.62 -6.19 -0.18
C ALA A 89 3.77 -5.72 -1.38
N LEU A 90 2.48 -6.08 -1.39
CA LEU A 90 1.56 -5.64 -2.44
C LEU A 90 1.19 -4.16 -2.30
N ASN A 91 1.08 -3.65 -1.07
CA ASN A 91 0.91 -2.22 -0.81
C ASN A 91 2.07 -1.42 -1.41
N VAL A 92 3.32 -1.71 -0.99
CA VAL A 92 4.49 -0.95 -1.45
C VAL A 92 4.69 -1.07 -2.95
N THR A 93 4.39 -2.24 -3.53
CA THR A 93 4.46 -2.45 -4.98
C THR A 93 3.44 -1.60 -5.70
N LEU A 94 2.17 -1.62 -5.29
CA LEU A 94 1.12 -0.82 -5.91
C LEU A 94 1.42 0.67 -5.81
N VAL A 95 1.79 1.15 -4.63
CA VAL A 95 2.16 2.55 -4.40
C VAL A 95 3.35 2.94 -5.27
N SER A 96 4.36 2.08 -5.34
CA SER A 96 5.56 2.31 -6.14
C SER A 96 5.28 2.39 -7.64
N LEU A 97 4.41 1.51 -8.16
CA LEU A 97 3.96 1.53 -9.55
C LEU A 97 3.14 2.79 -9.84
N ALA A 98 2.17 3.11 -8.98
CA ALA A 98 1.29 4.26 -9.15
C ALA A 98 2.07 5.59 -9.14
N VAL A 99 2.99 5.76 -8.20
CA VAL A 99 3.81 6.98 -8.12
C VAL A 99 4.78 7.10 -9.29
N ARG A 100 5.14 5.99 -9.95
CA ARG A 100 6.06 5.97 -11.11
C ARG A 100 5.31 6.00 -12.45
N GLY A 101 4.01 6.29 -12.44
CA GLY A 101 3.19 6.38 -13.65
C GLY A 101 2.83 5.02 -14.27
N ARG A 102 3.25 3.89 -13.68
CA ARG A 102 2.94 2.51 -14.10
C ARG A 102 1.55 2.09 -13.62
N ARG A 103 0.58 2.97 -13.86
CA ARG A 103 -0.78 2.88 -13.31
C ARG A 103 -1.57 1.71 -13.88
N THR A 104 -1.35 1.35 -15.13
CA THR A 104 -1.96 0.17 -15.75
C THR A 104 -1.57 -1.09 -15.00
N GLU A 105 -0.28 -1.24 -14.67
CA GLU A 105 0.22 -2.39 -13.92
C GLU A 105 -0.32 -2.43 -12.49
N ALA A 106 -0.34 -1.28 -11.80
CA ALA A 106 -0.99 -1.14 -10.49
C ALA A 106 -2.47 -1.55 -10.53
N THR A 107 -3.18 -1.16 -11.60
CA THR A 107 -4.61 -1.48 -11.79
C THR A 107 -4.79 -2.97 -12.06
N LEU A 108 -3.98 -3.56 -12.95
CA LEU A 108 -4.03 -4.99 -13.25
C LEU A 108 -3.74 -5.83 -12.00
N MET A 109 -2.75 -5.44 -11.21
CA MET A 109 -2.43 -6.07 -9.93
C MET A 109 -3.63 -6.04 -8.97
N PHE A 110 -4.29 -4.88 -8.83
CA PHE A 110 -5.49 -4.75 -8.00
C PHE A 110 -6.64 -5.63 -8.51
N LEU A 111 -6.87 -5.64 -9.83
CA LEU A 111 -7.90 -6.46 -10.48
C LEU A 111 -7.65 -7.96 -10.29
N VAL A 112 -6.39 -8.41 -10.42
CA VAL A 112 -6.03 -9.82 -10.16
C VAL A 112 -6.37 -10.20 -8.72
N MET A 113 -6.03 -9.35 -7.74
CA MET A 113 -6.39 -9.63 -6.34
C MET A 113 -7.90 -9.68 -6.12
N ILE A 114 -8.67 -8.79 -6.78
CA ILE A 114 -10.13 -8.86 -6.74
C ILE A 114 -10.62 -10.17 -7.36
N GLY A 115 -10.12 -10.55 -8.53
CA GLY A 115 -10.47 -11.80 -9.20
C GLY A 115 -10.19 -13.03 -8.33
N LEU A 116 -9.01 -13.08 -7.70
CA LEU A 116 -8.63 -14.13 -6.76
C LEU A 116 -9.60 -14.19 -5.57
N PHE A 117 -10.07 -13.04 -5.07
CA PHE A 117 -11.05 -13.00 -4.00
C PHE A 117 -12.37 -13.63 -4.45
N PHE A 118 -12.89 -13.22 -5.61
CA PHE A 118 -14.15 -13.76 -6.15
C PHE A 118 -14.14 -15.28 -6.39
N ILE A 119 -13.02 -15.85 -6.87
CA ILE A 119 -12.95 -17.29 -7.15
C ILE A 119 -12.67 -18.14 -5.90
N ASN A 120 -12.23 -17.53 -4.80
CA ASN A 120 -11.90 -18.27 -3.59
C ASN A 120 -13.19 -18.63 -2.81
N PRO A 121 -13.51 -19.93 -2.66
CA PRO A 121 -14.78 -20.38 -2.07
C PRO A 121 -14.89 -20.10 -0.56
N TYR A 122 -13.81 -19.65 0.07
CA TYR A 122 -13.76 -19.32 1.49
C TYR A 122 -13.93 -17.82 1.75
N THR A 123 -14.20 -17.04 0.71
CA THR A 123 -14.53 -15.62 0.80
C THR A 123 -16.04 -15.39 0.76
N SER A 124 -16.48 -14.24 1.28
CA SER A 124 -17.87 -13.80 1.18
C SER A 124 -17.97 -12.61 0.23
N ILE A 125 -18.71 -12.78 -0.87
CA ILE A 125 -18.92 -11.73 -1.86
C ILE A 125 -19.94 -10.71 -1.35
N PHE A 126 -21.02 -11.19 -0.74
CA PHE A 126 -22.09 -10.37 -0.18
C PHE A 126 -22.22 -10.65 1.31
N VAL A 127 -22.25 -9.58 2.09
CA VAL A 127 -22.45 -9.65 3.52
C VAL A 127 -23.69 -8.84 3.88
N GLY A 128 -24.43 -9.34 4.87
CA GLY A 128 -25.46 -8.55 5.52
C GLY A 128 -26.90 -8.92 5.20
N THR A 129 -27.22 -10.12 4.71
CA THR A 129 -28.63 -10.59 4.68
C THR A 129 -29.32 -10.53 6.05
N ALA A 130 -28.56 -10.55 7.14
CA ALA A 130 -29.03 -10.33 8.52
C ALA A 130 -28.72 -8.93 9.09
N LEU A 131 -28.03 -8.04 8.35
CA LEU A 131 -27.63 -6.70 8.80
C LEU A 131 -28.38 -5.57 8.05
N LEU A 132 -28.47 -5.65 6.71
CA LEU A 132 -29.06 -4.64 5.83
C LEU A 132 -29.69 -5.31 4.60
N SER A 133 -30.86 -4.83 4.15
CA SER A 133 -31.51 -5.29 2.93
C SER A 133 -31.63 -4.12 1.93
N PRO A 134 -31.05 -4.21 0.72
CA PRO A 134 -30.36 -5.36 0.13
C PRO A 134 -28.94 -5.60 0.71
N PRO A 135 -28.39 -6.83 0.59
CA PRO A 135 -27.04 -7.14 1.06
C PRO A 135 -25.98 -6.34 0.30
N ILE A 136 -24.94 -5.92 1.01
CA ILE A 136 -23.88 -5.05 0.47
C ILE A 136 -22.71 -5.91 -0.01
N PRO A 137 -22.09 -5.58 -1.16
CA PRO A 137 -20.86 -6.22 -1.58
C PRO A 137 -19.76 -6.03 -0.53
N TYR A 138 -19.14 -7.13 -0.07
CA TYR A 138 -18.05 -7.07 0.91
C TYR A 138 -16.92 -6.14 0.47
N LEU A 139 -16.62 -6.17 -0.84
CA LEU A 139 -15.52 -5.45 -1.46
C LEU A 139 -15.81 -3.96 -1.77
N TRP A 140 -16.87 -3.34 -1.24
CA TRP A 140 -17.26 -1.98 -1.61
C TRP A 140 -16.13 -0.93 -1.49
N MET A 141 -15.34 -0.91 -0.40
CA MET A 141 -14.19 0.02 -0.30
C MET A 141 -13.05 -0.32 -1.26
N HIS A 142 -12.89 -1.59 -1.62
CA HIS A 142 -11.88 -2.03 -2.58
C HIS A 142 -12.25 -1.57 -3.99
N LEU A 143 -13.54 -1.64 -4.34
CA LEU A 143 -14.07 -1.05 -5.57
C LEU A 143 -13.91 0.47 -5.57
N ALA A 144 -14.16 1.15 -4.44
CA ALA A 144 -13.91 2.59 -4.31
C ALA A 144 -12.41 2.93 -4.51
N ALA A 145 -11.49 2.14 -3.94
CA ALA A 145 -10.06 2.31 -4.18
C ALA A 145 -9.65 2.03 -5.62
N LEU A 146 -10.23 1.02 -6.27
CA LEU A 146 -10.02 0.78 -7.68
C LEU A 146 -10.49 1.98 -8.52
N ILE A 147 -11.66 2.55 -8.23
CA ILE A 147 -12.16 3.77 -8.86
C ILE A 147 -11.19 4.92 -8.65
N VAL A 148 -10.71 5.15 -7.42
CA VAL A 148 -9.70 6.19 -7.13
C VAL A 148 -8.42 5.95 -7.93
N LEU A 149 -7.95 4.70 -7.99
CA LEU A 149 -6.77 4.31 -8.76
C LEU A 149 -6.95 4.59 -10.26
N VAL A 150 -8.11 4.26 -10.84
CA VAL A 150 -8.44 4.50 -12.27
C VAL A 150 -9.05 5.88 -12.57
N SER A 151 -9.21 6.73 -11.56
CA SER A 151 -9.59 8.14 -11.70
C SER A 151 -8.41 9.11 -11.93
N PRO A 152 -8.65 10.33 -12.47
CA PRO A 152 -7.63 11.37 -12.60
C PRO A 152 -6.88 11.71 -11.30
N LEU A 153 -7.41 11.37 -10.12
CA LEU A 153 -6.74 11.60 -8.83
C LEU A 153 -5.38 10.90 -8.73
N SER A 154 -5.19 9.81 -9.47
CA SER A 154 -3.96 9.02 -9.49
C SER A 154 -3.06 9.35 -10.70
N LYS A 155 -3.41 10.35 -11.51
CA LYS A 155 -2.54 10.83 -12.60
C LYS A 155 -1.46 11.76 -12.05
N ASN A 156 -0.29 11.69 -12.66
CA ASN A 156 0.84 12.60 -12.41
C ASN A 156 1.24 12.70 -10.91
N LEU A 157 1.09 11.59 -10.16
CA LEU A 157 1.39 11.55 -8.74
C LEU A 157 2.85 11.90 -8.44
N THR A 158 3.79 11.51 -9.32
CA THR A 158 5.21 11.85 -9.21
C THR A 158 5.45 13.36 -9.12
N LEU A 159 4.74 14.13 -9.95
CA LEU A 159 4.86 15.59 -10.00
C LEU A 159 4.24 16.22 -8.74
N ARG A 160 3.10 15.69 -8.30
CA ARG A 160 2.36 16.19 -7.13
C ARG A 160 3.04 15.90 -5.80
N ILE A 161 3.81 14.81 -5.73
CA ILE A 161 4.61 14.42 -4.55
C ILE A 161 5.96 15.12 -4.50
N GLY A 162 6.37 15.76 -5.60
CA GLY A 162 7.62 16.51 -5.64
C GLY A 162 7.63 17.81 -4.83
N SER A 163 6.49 18.25 -4.30
CA SER A 163 6.38 19.44 -3.47
C SER A 163 6.83 19.19 -2.04
N HIS A 164 7.52 20.16 -1.44
CA HIS A 164 7.92 20.11 -0.02
C HIS A 164 6.89 20.72 0.93
N ARG A 165 5.80 21.27 0.40
CA ARG A 165 4.75 21.86 1.23
C ARG A 165 3.76 20.80 1.68
N TYR A 166 3.66 20.58 2.99
CA TYR A 166 2.73 19.62 3.59
C TYR A 166 1.32 19.65 3.00
N ALA A 167 0.69 20.83 2.93
CA ALA A 167 -0.68 20.99 2.43
C ALA A 167 -0.88 20.43 1.00
N THR A 168 0.15 20.50 0.16
CA THR A 168 0.11 19.98 -1.22
C THR A 168 0.37 18.47 -1.31
N LEU A 169 1.01 17.90 -0.29
CA LEU A 169 1.32 16.47 -0.19
C LEU A 169 0.15 15.64 0.34
N VAL A 170 -0.71 16.21 1.19
CA VAL A 170 -1.83 15.49 1.83
C VAL A 170 -2.67 14.74 0.80
N ARG A 171 -3.12 15.42 -0.27
CA ARG A 171 -4.01 14.82 -1.26
C ARG A 171 -3.38 13.65 -2.05
N PRO A 172 -2.21 13.80 -2.72
CA PRO A 172 -1.62 12.68 -3.44
C PRO A 172 -1.19 11.53 -2.50
N VAL A 173 -0.75 11.83 -1.28
CA VAL A 173 -0.43 10.80 -0.29
C VAL A 173 -1.69 10.06 0.15
N ALA A 174 -2.81 10.74 0.41
CA ALA A 174 -4.07 10.11 0.78
C ALA A 174 -4.58 9.13 -0.30
N VAL A 175 -4.42 9.50 -1.58
CA VAL A 175 -4.75 8.61 -2.71
C VAL A 175 -3.89 7.34 -2.67
N LEU A 176 -2.57 7.48 -2.51
CA LEU A 176 -1.66 6.34 -2.43
C LEU A 176 -1.90 5.49 -1.19
N ALA A 177 -2.09 6.11 -0.03
CA ALA A 177 -2.41 5.43 1.21
C ALA A 177 -3.72 4.65 1.09
N PHE A 178 -4.78 5.27 0.57
CA PHE A 178 -6.07 4.59 0.41
C PHE A 178 -5.98 3.38 -0.52
N THR A 179 -5.40 3.56 -1.71
CA THR A 179 -5.25 2.46 -2.69
C THR A 179 -4.32 1.36 -2.18
N GLY A 180 -3.20 1.72 -1.55
CA GLY A 180 -2.24 0.80 -0.93
C GLY A 180 -2.85 0.00 0.21
N THR A 181 -3.55 0.66 1.14
CA THR A 181 -4.21 0.00 2.28
C THR A 181 -5.35 -0.93 1.82
N MET A 182 -6.08 -0.60 0.75
CA MET A 182 -7.10 -1.52 0.24
C MET A 182 -6.49 -2.78 -0.41
N ILE A 183 -5.41 -2.67 -1.20
CA ILE A 183 -4.78 -3.88 -1.75
C ILE A 183 -4.11 -4.73 -0.66
N GLU A 184 -3.55 -4.08 0.37
CA GLU A 184 -3.03 -4.75 1.57
C GLU A 184 -4.13 -5.57 2.24
N HIS A 185 -5.27 -4.94 2.53
CA HIS A 185 -6.40 -5.60 3.16
C HIS A 185 -6.97 -6.74 2.33
N LEU A 186 -7.11 -6.55 1.01
CA LEU A 186 -7.57 -7.58 0.09
C LEU A 186 -6.66 -8.81 0.10
N THR A 187 -5.35 -8.58 0.07
CA THR A 187 -4.34 -9.63 0.11
C THR A 187 -4.37 -10.36 1.47
N GLY A 188 -4.49 -9.61 2.57
CA GLY A 188 -4.64 -10.20 3.91
C GLY A 188 -5.91 -11.04 4.05
N GLY A 189 -7.04 -10.56 3.49
CA GLY A 189 -8.30 -11.30 3.46
C GLY A 189 -8.21 -12.59 2.65
N LEU A 190 -7.49 -12.59 1.52
CA LEU A 190 -7.21 -13.79 0.73
C LEU A 190 -6.37 -14.81 1.49
N LEU A 191 -5.29 -14.37 2.15
CA LEU A 191 -4.47 -15.26 2.98
C LEU A 191 -5.28 -15.83 4.15
N PHE A 192 -6.06 -15.00 4.82
CA PHE A 192 -6.97 -15.43 5.89
C PHE A 192 -7.95 -16.50 5.41
N ALA A 193 -8.65 -16.25 4.30
CA ALA A 193 -9.60 -17.19 3.71
C ALA A 193 -8.93 -18.53 3.36
N THR A 194 -7.73 -18.45 2.77
CA THR A 194 -6.97 -19.63 2.33
C THR A 194 -6.48 -20.47 3.50
N VAL A 195 -5.99 -19.83 4.57
CA VAL A 195 -5.43 -20.53 5.73
C VAL A 195 -6.53 -21.14 6.61
N LEU A 196 -7.66 -20.45 6.79
CA LEU A 196 -8.75 -20.93 7.65
C LEU A 196 -9.74 -21.84 6.91
N GLY A 197 -9.72 -21.81 5.58
CA GLY A 197 -10.66 -22.55 4.75
C GLY A 197 -12.11 -22.18 5.09
N LYS A 198 -12.99 -23.20 5.17
CA LYS A 198 -14.42 -23.02 5.51
C LYS A 198 -14.64 -22.25 6.82
N GLY A 199 -13.71 -22.34 7.76
CA GLY A 199 -13.78 -21.64 9.03
C GLY A 199 -13.75 -20.11 8.90
N ALA A 200 -13.24 -19.57 7.80
CA ALA A 200 -13.21 -18.13 7.53
C ALA A 200 -14.62 -17.54 7.36
N LEU A 201 -15.56 -18.33 6.80
CA LEU A 201 -16.87 -17.83 6.35
C LEU A 201 -17.68 -17.17 7.46
N LYS A 202 -17.57 -17.67 8.70
CA LYS A 202 -18.29 -17.16 9.88
C LYS A 202 -17.80 -15.79 10.35
N PHE A 203 -16.60 -15.36 9.93
CA PHE A 203 -15.99 -14.11 10.39
C PHE A 203 -16.24 -12.92 9.45
N TRP A 204 -16.60 -13.16 8.19
CA TRP A 204 -16.86 -12.07 7.24
C TRP A 204 -17.90 -11.03 7.71
N PRO A 205 -18.99 -11.39 8.42
CA PRO A 205 -19.94 -10.40 8.95
C PRO A 205 -19.32 -9.39 9.91
N VAL A 206 -18.50 -9.85 10.86
CA VAL A 206 -17.86 -8.96 11.82
C VAL A 206 -16.68 -8.21 11.18
N ILE A 207 -15.92 -8.86 10.29
CA ILE A 207 -14.85 -8.20 9.54
C ILE A 207 -15.44 -7.08 8.67
N PHE A 208 -16.59 -7.31 8.02
CA PHE A 208 -17.27 -6.32 7.18
C PHE A 208 -17.56 -5.01 7.92
N VAL A 209 -17.91 -5.09 9.20
CA VAL A 209 -18.19 -3.90 10.05
C VAL A 209 -16.89 -3.29 10.56
N ALA A 210 -15.91 -4.10 10.95
CA ALA A 210 -14.67 -3.63 11.55
C ALA A 210 -13.71 -3.00 10.53
N TYR A 211 -13.56 -3.61 9.35
CA TYR A 211 -12.51 -3.23 8.42
C TYR A 211 -12.61 -1.77 7.95
N PRO A 212 -13.79 -1.17 7.67
CA PRO A 212 -13.84 0.22 7.23
C PRO A 212 -13.25 1.18 8.26
N ILE A 213 -13.47 0.91 9.55
CA ILE A 213 -12.95 1.70 10.66
C ILE A 213 -11.42 1.54 10.72
N GLU A 214 -10.93 0.30 10.79
CA GLU A 214 -9.50 0.00 10.86
C GLU A 214 -8.73 0.58 9.66
N ARG A 215 -9.27 0.43 8.45
CA ARG A 215 -8.62 0.97 7.24
C ARG A 215 -8.67 2.48 7.20
N THR A 216 -9.72 3.12 7.69
CA THR A 216 -9.77 4.59 7.80
C THR A 216 -8.67 5.09 8.73
N ILE A 217 -8.48 4.44 9.90
CA ILE A 217 -7.40 4.77 10.84
C ILE A 217 -6.02 4.64 10.17
N LEU A 218 -5.77 3.53 9.46
CA LEU A 218 -4.51 3.33 8.74
C LEU A 218 -4.28 4.38 7.65
N VAL A 219 -5.31 4.71 6.86
CA VAL A 219 -5.19 5.69 5.77
C VAL A 219 -4.93 7.10 6.31
N VAL A 220 -5.63 7.49 7.38
CA VAL A 220 -5.40 8.78 8.05
C VAL A 220 -3.98 8.82 8.63
N GLY A 221 -3.58 7.81 9.40
CA GLY A 221 -2.25 7.72 9.98
C GLY A 221 -1.15 7.73 8.91
N ALA A 222 -1.31 6.95 7.85
CA ALA A 222 -0.42 6.94 6.71
C ALA A 222 -0.31 8.31 6.04
N THR A 223 -1.44 8.98 5.83
CA THR A 223 -1.46 10.29 5.19
C THR A 223 -0.69 11.32 6.01
N LEU A 224 -0.94 11.37 7.32
CA LEU A 224 -0.28 12.30 8.23
C LEU A 224 1.23 12.03 8.31
N ILE A 225 1.63 10.78 8.53
CA ILE A 225 3.04 10.38 8.65
C ILE A 225 3.77 10.61 7.33
N CYS A 226 3.25 10.10 6.21
CA CYS A 226 3.94 10.16 4.93
C CYS A 226 4.02 11.60 4.41
N ALA A 227 2.96 12.40 4.52
CA ALA A 227 3.01 13.81 4.09
C ALA A 227 4.00 14.62 4.95
N THR A 228 4.05 14.36 6.26
CA THR A 228 5.02 15.00 7.17
C THR A 228 6.45 14.61 6.79
N LEU A 229 6.73 13.31 6.66
CA LEU A 229 8.07 12.83 6.27
C LEU A 229 8.51 13.40 4.93
N LEU A 230 7.66 13.38 3.91
CA LEU A 230 7.98 13.94 2.59
C LEU A 230 8.25 15.46 2.65
N SER A 231 7.54 16.20 3.50
CA SER A 231 7.79 17.63 3.68
C SER A 231 9.12 17.95 4.38
N LEU A 232 9.62 17.01 5.20
CA LEU A 232 10.86 17.16 5.98
C LEU A 232 12.09 16.56 5.30
N LEU A 233 11.91 15.59 4.41
CA LEU A 233 13.01 14.96 3.68
C LEU A 233 13.69 15.97 2.75
N ARG A 234 15.02 15.87 2.66
CA ARG A 234 15.80 16.68 1.72
C ARG A 234 15.28 16.47 0.29
N PRO A 235 15.14 17.53 -0.52
CA PRO A 235 14.70 17.42 -1.91
C PRO A 235 15.46 16.34 -2.69
N SER A 236 16.79 16.32 -2.58
CA SER A 236 17.62 15.34 -3.27
C SER A 236 17.33 13.87 -2.93
N VAL A 237 16.72 13.57 -1.78
CA VAL A 237 16.29 12.20 -1.44
C VAL A 237 15.07 11.81 -2.25
N VAL A 238 14.04 12.66 -2.24
CA VAL A 238 12.77 12.43 -2.95
C VAL A 238 12.97 12.49 -4.45
N GLU A 239 13.76 13.44 -4.93
CA GLU A 239 14.00 13.66 -6.36
C GLU A 239 14.76 12.50 -7.00
N GLU A 240 15.83 12.03 -6.36
CA GLU A 240 16.61 10.91 -6.89
C GLU A 240 15.81 9.59 -6.86
N SER A 241 15.00 9.37 -5.81
CA SER A 241 14.07 8.23 -5.74
C SER A 241 13.03 8.22 -6.86
N LEU A 242 12.74 9.38 -7.45
CA LEU A 242 11.71 9.59 -8.46
C LEU A 242 12.26 10.08 -9.81
N GLU A 243 13.58 10.14 -9.98
CA GLU A 243 14.22 10.84 -11.11
C GLU A 243 13.77 10.30 -12.46
N VAL A 244 13.86 8.97 -12.62
CA VAL A 244 13.42 8.25 -13.83
C VAL A 244 11.93 8.48 -14.08
N ALA A 245 11.11 8.44 -13.03
CA ALA A 245 9.67 8.61 -13.15
C ALA A 245 9.28 10.04 -13.52
N ARG A 246 9.95 11.05 -12.97
CA ARG A 246 9.75 12.46 -13.32
C ARG A 246 10.08 12.69 -14.79
N ALA A 247 11.21 12.19 -15.28
CA ALA A 247 11.61 12.33 -16.68
C ALA A 247 10.56 11.78 -17.65
N VAL A 248 9.94 10.63 -17.34
CA VAL A 248 8.85 10.04 -18.13
C VAL A 248 7.58 10.89 -18.05
N ALA A 249 7.19 11.32 -16.84
CA ALA A 249 5.98 12.12 -16.65
C ALA A 249 6.03 13.46 -17.40
N THR A 250 7.15 14.18 -17.34
CA THR A 250 7.31 15.50 -17.98
C THR A 250 7.27 15.39 -19.52
N ARG A 251 7.77 14.30 -20.09
CA ARG A 251 7.67 14.03 -21.54
C ARG A 251 6.23 13.78 -21.98
N GLY A 252 5.47 13.00 -21.20
CA GLY A 252 4.05 12.73 -21.51
C GLY A 252 3.14 13.97 -21.40
N VAL A 253 3.47 14.91 -20.51
CA VAL A 253 2.77 16.21 -20.45
C VAL A 253 3.05 17.03 -21.71
N ARG A 254 4.31 17.10 -22.16
CA ARG A 254 4.65 17.84 -23.38
C ARG A 254 4.02 17.26 -24.65
N SER A 255 3.90 15.94 -24.76
CA SER A 255 3.27 15.33 -25.94
C SER A 255 1.74 15.48 -25.97
N SER A 256 1.10 15.78 -24.84
CA SER A 256 -0.36 15.98 -24.75
C SER A 256 -0.77 17.45 -24.86
N ALA A 257 0.18 18.39 -24.83
CA ALA A 257 -0.07 19.82 -24.96
C ALA A 257 -0.23 20.29 -26.42
N GLY A 258 0.06 19.45 -27.43
CA GLY A 258 0.11 19.89 -28.84
C GLY A 258 1.33 20.80 -29.11
N PRO A 259 1.79 20.93 -30.37
CA PRO A 259 2.79 21.94 -30.68
C PRO A 259 2.19 23.32 -30.40
N ASP A 260 2.88 24.13 -29.61
CA ASP A 260 2.57 25.56 -29.48
C ASP A 260 2.61 26.15 -30.90
N GLU A 261 1.43 26.47 -31.46
CA GLU A 261 1.37 27.20 -32.73
C GLU A 261 1.88 28.64 -32.48
N PRO A 262 2.78 29.14 -33.35
CA PRO A 262 3.42 30.45 -33.20
C PRO A 262 2.46 31.64 -33.38
#